data_AF-A0A6C0EAX2-F1
#
_entry.id   AF-A0A6C0EAX2-F1
#
_cell.length_a   1.000
_cell.length_b   1.000
_cell.length_c   1.000
_cell.angle_alpha   90.00
_cell.angle_beta   90.00
_cell.angle_gamma   90.00
#
_symmetry.space_group_name_H-M   'P 1'
#
loop_
_entity.id
_entity.type
_entity.pdbx_description
1 polymer ?
#
loop_
_entity_poly.entity_id
_entity_poly.type
_entity_poly.pdbx_seq_one_letter_code
_entity_poly.pdbx_strand_id
1 'polypeptide(L)'
;MKTLEDVIEKYNRYLTIPECVYHQYYEYVIILKKLVDIVTDENREVYDKKYARYTGNKFYVEKIFDVNDLEECLRQSMADGFEYVVGQEFICEKEYFLTIEPAYYRAIYYEIDYNAITDAEYKEWNDDGRLIKDYIYINGKTNGKFYKWHTNGILAEECEYKNNNPYGNWLKWYDNGNKKSDHEYDSIGCIRGTEWHDNKQTSLEFAYERIKGKRCLKKWLEWYKDGTKKSEEYGNGDKKIWFKNGKLQSHRYFDGIPINGLEVFEQWYENGNQKSYFKSDGEFPSNWEDNSGKYIEWFENGNRKLECVTINGGTYDEQYLKWYENGKLAEETLYNNGVRLKSIKWNEDGVIIDIFKVE
;
A
#
# COMPACT_ATOMS: atom_id res chain seq x y z
N MET A 1 33.93 -7.23 3.72
CA MET A 1 33.22 -8.44 3.28
C MET A 1 33.86 -8.93 2.01
N LYS A 2 34.06 -10.24 1.90
CA LYS A 2 34.61 -10.90 0.71
C LYS A 2 33.49 -11.23 -0.26
N THR A 3 33.76 -11.10 -1.56
CA THR A 3 32.74 -11.37 -2.59
C THR A 3 32.55 -12.88 -2.77
N LEU A 4 31.51 -13.27 -3.50
CA LEU A 4 31.32 -14.68 -3.86
C LEU A 4 32.52 -15.20 -4.66
N GLU A 5 33.10 -14.37 -5.53
CA GLU A 5 34.31 -14.73 -6.29
C GLU A 5 35.50 -15.04 -5.37
N ASP A 6 35.73 -14.22 -4.33
CA ASP A 6 36.78 -14.46 -3.34
C ASP A 6 36.60 -15.82 -2.64
N VAL A 7 35.35 -16.16 -2.27
CA VAL A 7 35.00 -17.44 -1.63
C VAL A 7 35.25 -18.59 -2.59
N ILE A 8 34.80 -18.47 -3.84
CA ILE A 8 34.96 -19.49 -4.88
C ILE A 8 36.45 -19.73 -5.16
N GLU A 9 37.26 -18.68 -5.28
CA GLU A 9 38.69 -18.78 -5.54
C GLU A 9 39.39 -19.55 -4.41
N LYS A 10 39.12 -19.20 -3.14
CA LYS A 10 39.75 -19.83 -1.98
C LYS A 10 39.35 -21.30 -1.80
N TYR A 11 38.08 -21.63 -2.02
CA TYR A 11 37.54 -22.97 -1.72
C TYR A 11 37.26 -23.83 -2.95
N ASN A 12 37.75 -23.43 -4.13
CA ASN A 12 37.53 -24.10 -5.42
C ASN A 12 37.72 -25.62 -5.37
N ARG A 13 38.73 -26.11 -4.63
CA ARG A 13 38.97 -27.56 -4.46
C ARG A 13 37.73 -28.30 -3.98
N TYR A 14 36.98 -27.77 -3.02
CA TYR A 14 35.77 -28.41 -2.48
C TYR A 14 34.57 -28.30 -3.42
N LEU A 15 34.53 -27.27 -4.27
CA LEU A 15 33.46 -27.07 -5.26
C LEU A 15 33.45 -28.13 -6.37
N THR A 16 34.56 -28.86 -6.50
CA THR A 16 34.71 -29.93 -7.50
C THR A 16 34.43 -31.34 -6.96
N ILE A 17 34.16 -31.47 -5.65
CA ILE A 17 33.91 -32.75 -4.99
C ILE A 17 32.39 -32.97 -4.91
N PRO A 18 31.81 -33.96 -5.61
CA PRO A 18 30.35 -34.16 -5.67
C PRO A 18 29.69 -34.46 -4.33
N GLU A 19 30.44 -35.02 -3.38
CA GLU A 19 29.95 -35.33 -2.04
C GLU A 19 29.96 -34.11 -1.11
N CYS A 20 30.63 -33.01 -1.50
CA CYS A 20 30.64 -31.78 -0.71
C CYS A 20 29.32 -31.02 -0.87
N VAL A 21 28.79 -30.57 0.26
CA VAL A 21 27.56 -29.77 0.37
C VAL A 21 27.80 -28.64 1.37
N TYR A 22 26.95 -27.61 1.31
CA TYR A 22 27.22 -26.34 1.99
C TYR A 22 26.07 -25.98 2.92
N HIS A 23 26.38 -25.82 4.19
CA HIS A 23 25.43 -25.38 5.20
C HIS A 23 25.80 -23.96 5.66
N GLN A 24 24.80 -23.14 5.92
CA GLN A 24 24.98 -21.78 6.45
C GLN A 24 24.57 -21.73 7.91
N TYR A 25 25.41 -21.13 8.76
CA TYR A 25 25.12 -20.86 10.16
C TYR A 25 25.63 -19.48 10.56
N TYR A 26 24.71 -18.53 10.81
CA TYR A 26 25.02 -17.10 10.90
C TYR A 26 25.92 -16.62 9.75
N GLU A 27 27.03 -15.95 10.01
CA GLU A 27 28.02 -15.49 9.04
C GLU A 27 28.94 -16.61 8.52
N TYR A 28 28.81 -17.84 9.03
CA TYR A 28 29.66 -18.96 8.66
C TYR A 28 29.06 -19.82 7.55
N VAL A 29 29.94 -20.25 6.65
CA VAL A 29 29.66 -21.36 5.74
C VAL A 29 30.44 -22.59 6.22
N ILE A 30 29.71 -23.70 6.31
CA ILE A 30 30.21 -24.99 6.74
C ILE A 30 30.21 -25.92 5.52
N ILE A 31 31.41 -26.35 5.12
CA ILE A 31 31.59 -27.35 4.08
C ILE A 31 31.46 -28.71 4.74
N LEU A 32 30.41 -29.42 4.36
CA LEU A 32 30.10 -30.76 4.81
C LEU A 32 30.40 -31.74 3.67
N LYS A 33 30.78 -32.97 4.01
CA LYS A 33 30.90 -34.07 3.08
C LYS A 33 29.89 -35.15 3.43
N LYS A 34 29.08 -35.56 2.46
CA LYS A 34 28.09 -36.63 2.62
C LYS A 34 28.78 -37.94 2.98
N LEU A 35 28.31 -38.61 4.03
CA LEU A 35 28.74 -39.95 4.41
C LEU A 35 27.97 -41.02 3.61
N VAL A 36 28.53 -42.22 3.49
CA VAL A 36 28.00 -43.27 2.61
C VAL A 36 26.58 -43.71 3.00
N ASP A 37 26.25 -43.68 4.29
CA ASP A 37 24.96 -44.07 4.86
C ASP A 37 24.02 -42.88 5.15
N ILE A 38 24.26 -41.73 4.51
CA ILE A 38 23.39 -40.56 4.64
C ILE A 38 21.99 -40.84 4.08
N VAL A 39 20.96 -40.36 4.78
CA VAL A 39 19.59 -40.26 4.27
C VAL A 39 19.37 -38.81 3.85
N THR A 40 18.89 -38.58 2.62
CA THR A 40 18.65 -37.24 2.08
C THR A 40 17.32 -37.16 1.34
N ASP A 41 16.83 -35.93 1.15
CA ASP A 41 15.67 -35.62 0.32
C ASP A 41 16.04 -35.14 -1.11
N GLU A 42 17.30 -35.30 -1.54
CA GLU A 42 17.83 -34.84 -2.85
C GLU A 42 17.08 -35.39 -4.08
N ASN A 43 16.32 -36.48 -3.88
CA ASN A 43 15.52 -37.12 -4.93
C ASN A 43 14.18 -36.43 -5.20
N ARG A 44 13.76 -35.46 -4.37
CA ARG A 44 12.51 -34.72 -4.60
C ARG A 44 12.58 -33.87 -5.87
N GLU A 45 11.44 -33.64 -6.49
CA GLU A 45 11.33 -32.77 -7.65
C GLU A 45 11.45 -31.30 -7.21
N VAL A 46 12.38 -30.56 -7.82
CA VAL A 46 12.66 -29.15 -7.52
C VAL A 46 12.83 -28.38 -8.81
N TYR A 47 12.74 -27.06 -8.73
CA TYR A 47 12.88 -26.19 -9.90
C TYR A 47 14.32 -26.09 -10.38
N ASP A 48 15.26 -25.78 -9.49
CA ASP A 48 16.70 -25.78 -9.81
C ASP A 48 17.49 -26.45 -8.68
N LYS A 49 18.07 -27.61 -9.01
CA LYS A 49 18.81 -28.41 -8.04
C LYS A 49 20.01 -27.69 -7.44
N LYS A 50 20.63 -26.75 -8.18
CA LYS A 50 21.82 -26.03 -7.71
C LYS A 50 21.51 -25.10 -6.55
N TYR A 51 20.33 -24.50 -6.57
CA TYR A 51 19.89 -23.46 -5.64
C TYR A 51 18.88 -23.97 -4.60
N ALA A 52 18.30 -25.16 -4.82
CA ALA A 52 17.36 -25.77 -3.89
C ALA A 52 18.01 -26.13 -2.55
N ARG A 53 17.17 -26.13 -1.51
CA ARG A 53 17.55 -26.49 -0.15
C ARG A 53 17.18 -27.94 0.11
N TYR A 54 18.14 -28.73 0.56
CA TYR A 54 17.95 -30.15 0.88
C TYR A 54 18.18 -30.39 2.34
N THR A 55 17.82 -31.59 2.81
CA THR A 55 18.04 -32.09 4.15
C THR A 55 18.81 -33.39 4.10
N GLY A 56 19.64 -33.61 5.10
CA GLY A 56 20.30 -34.90 5.33
C GLY A 56 20.71 -35.04 6.78
N ASN A 57 21.08 -36.24 7.20
CA ASN A 57 21.23 -36.57 8.61
C ASN A 57 22.64 -36.96 9.06
N LYS A 58 23.60 -37.07 8.13
CA LYS A 58 24.92 -37.61 8.44
C LYS A 58 26.02 -37.06 7.53
N PHE A 59 26.97 -36.35 8.13
CA PHE A 59 28.01 -35.63 7.41
C PHE A 59 29.37 -35.76 8.09
N TYR A 60 30.43 -35.43 7.35
CA TYR A 60 31.75 -35.14 7.89
C TYR A 60 32.04 -33.64 7.70
N VAL A 61 32.55 -32.96 8.73
CA VAL A 61 32.84 -31.53 8.66
C VAL A 61 34.23 -31.31 8.06
N GLU A 62 34.28 -30.84 6.82
CA GLU A 62 35.53 -30.58 6.09
C GLU A 62 36.13 -29.22 6.48
N LYS A 63 35.30 -28.17 6.48
CA LYS A 63 35.72 -26.80 6.78
C LYS A 63 34.59 -25.96 7.39
N ILE A 64 34.98 -24.98 8.18
CA ILE A 64 34.12 -23.90 8.71
C ILE A 64 34.87 -22.59 8.48
N PHE A 65 34.22 -21.60 7.88
CA PHE A 65 34.82 -20.29 7.67
C PHE A 65 33.79 -19.16 7.72
N ASP A 66 34.25 -17.98 8.12
CA ASP A 66 33.48 -16.73 8.13
C ASP A 66 33.46 -16.11 6.71
N VAL A 67 32.31 -15.72 6.17
CA VAL A 67 32.23 -15.13 4.82
C VAL A 67 32.77 -13.70 4.72
N ASN A 68 33.00 -13.02 5.84
CA ASN A 68 33.44 -11.64 5.88
C ASN A 68 34.93 -11.48 5.56
N ASP A 69 35.77 -12.33 6.14
CA ASP A 69 37.23 -12.27 6.08
C ASP A 69 37.87 -13.61 5.64
N LEU A 70 37.06 -14.68 5.55
CA LEU A 70 37.48 -16.04 5.23
C LEU A 70 38.35 -16.69 6.31
N GLU A 71 38.35 -16.20 7.55
CA GLU A 71 39.03 -16.88 8.64
C GLU A 71 38.40 -18.26 8.90
N GLU A 72 39.25 -19.28 9.00
CA GLU A 72 38.82 -20.67 9.23
C GLU A 72 38.75 -20.94 10.74
N CYS A 73 37.68 -21.59 11.17
CA CYS A 73 37.49 -22.01 12.56
C CYS A 73 37.51 -23.54 12.68
N LEU A 74 38.00 -24.05 13.81
CA LEU A 74 38.01 -25.49 14.08
C LEU A 74 36.65 -26.02 14.57
N ARG A 75 35.81 -25.16 15.14
CA ARG A 75 34.51 -25.54 15.66
C ARG A 75 33.50 -24.40 15.65
N GLN A 76 32.22 -24.73 15.56
CA GLN A 76 31.11 -23.81 15.81
C GLN A 76 29.98 -24.46 16.59
N SER A 77 29.55 -23.78 17.66
CA SER A 77 28.50 -24.27 18.56
C SER A 77 27.14 -23.68 18.19
N MET A 78 26.16 -24.56 18.06
CA MET A 78 24.78 -24.22 17.74
C MET A 78 23.98 -23.85 18.99
N ALA A 79 22.99 -22.97 18.85
CA ALA A 79 22.12 -22.54 19.96
C ALA A 79 21.32 -23.68 20.60
N ASP A 80 21.08 -24.77 19.87
CA ASP A 80 20.40 -25.99 20.29
C ASP A 80 21.35 -27.05 20.89
N GLY A 81 22.63 -26.72 21.06
CA GLY A 81 23.62 -27.57 21.72
C GLY A 81 24.39 -28.52 20.80
N PHE A 82 24.12 -28.52 19.49
CA PHE A 82 24.96 -29.23 18.52
C PHE A 82 26.27 -28.48 18.26
N GLU A 83 27.32 -29.18 17.83
CA GLU A 83 28.61 -28.57 17.51
C GLU A 83 29.14 -29.14 16.18
N TYR A 84 29.56 -28.25 15.29
CA TYR A 84 30.36 -28.62 14.14
C TYR A 84 31.82 -28.59 14.55
N VAL A 85 32.55 -29.69 14.35
CA VAL A 85 33.99 -29.76 14.64
C VAL A 85 34.70 -30.27 13.39
N VAL A 86 35.62 -29.47 12.86
CA VAL A 86 36.42 -29.82 11.67
C VAL A 86 37.14 -31.13 11.92
N GLY A 87 36.99 -32.07 10.99
CA GLY A 87 37.58 -33.39 11.09
C GLY A 87 36.74 -34.43 11.83
N GLN A 88 35.49 -34.12 12.18
CA GLN A 88 34.58 -35.04 12.87
C GLN A 88 33.30 -35.31 12.08
N GLU A 89 32.65 -36.43 12.41
CA GLU A 89 31.30 -36.73 11.94
C GLU A 89 30.28 -35.84 12.67
N PHE A 90 29.30 -35.37 11.93
CA PHE A 90 28.15 -34.64 12.41
C PHE A 90 26.88 -35.45 12.09
N ILE A 91 26.22 -35.95 13.15
CA ILE A 91 25.07 -36.84 13.05
C ILE A 91 23.84 -36.12 13.60
N CYS A 92 23.21 -35.33 12.73
CA CYS A 92 21.96 -34.62 13.01
C CYS A 92 21.31 -34.25 11.68
N GLU A 93 19.97 -34.19 11.65
CA GLU A 93 19.25 -33.64 10.51
C GLU A 93 19.63 -32.17 10.31
N LYS A 94 20.05 -31.84 9.09
CA LYS A 94 20.46 -30.50 8.72
C LYS A 94 20.16 -30.17 7.28
N GLU A 95 19.75 -28.93 7.09
CA GLU A 95 19.56 -28.33 5.78
C GLU A 95 20.91 -28.02 5.12
N TYR A 96 21.03 -28.20 3.81
CA TYR A 96 22.22 -27.85 3.05
C TYR A 96 21.88 -27.50 1.60
N PHE A 97 22.87 -26.96 0.90
CA PHE A 97 22.84 -26.65 -0.52
C PHE A 97 23.87 -27.48 -1.28
N LEU A 98 23.57 -27.81 -2.53
CA LEU A 98 24.50 -28.52 -3.42
C LEU A 98 25.60 -27.62 -3.98
N THR A 99 25.41 -26.30 -3.92
CA THR A 99 26.40 -25.31 -4.33
C THR A 99 26.62 -24.31 -3.20
N ILE A 100 27.80 -23.68 -3.20
CA ILE A 100 28.19 -22.74 -2.13
C ILE A 100 27.44 -21.41 -2.22
N GLU A 101 26.91 -21.06 -3.39
CA GLU A 101 26.32 -19.76 -3.70
C GLU A 101 25.08 -19.45 -2.81
N PRO A 102 24.05 -20.32 -2.70
CA PRO A 102 22.95 -20.07 -1.77
C PRO A 102 23.38 -19.98 -0.30
N ALA A 103 24.36 -20.79 0.11
CA ALA A 103 24.87 -20.77 1.48
C ALA A 103 25.56 -19.44 1.79
N TYR A 104 26.38 -18.95 0.84
CA TYR A 104 27.04 -17.66 0.91
C TYR A 104 26.04 -16.51 1.03
N TYR A 105 25.06 -16.43 0.13
CA TYR A 105 24.07 -15.34 0.18
C TYR A 105 23.22 -15.39 1.46
N ARG A 106 22.87 -16.58 1.98
CA ARG A 106 22.21 -16.68 3.29
C ARG A 106 23.09 -16.20 4.43
N ALA A 107 24.40 -16.40 4.37
CA ALA A 107 25.33 -15.90 5.39
C ALA A 107 25.40 -14.37 5.34
N ILE A 108 25.46 -13.78 4.14
CA ILE A 108 25.40 -12.33 3.95
C ILE A 108 24.11 -11.71 4.51
N TYR A 109 22.97 -12.41 4.39
CA TYR A 109 21.68 -11.90 4.91
C TYR A 109 21.78 -11.51 6.39
N TYR A 110 22.36 -12.39 7.21
CA TYR A 110 22.53 -12.15 8.64
C TYR A 110 23.41 -10.93 8.90
N GLU A 111 24.47 -10.77 8.12
CA GLU A 111 25.37 -9.63 8.26
C GLU A 111 24.74 -8.29 7.89
N ILE A 112 23.90 -8.29 6.86
CA ILE A 112 23.12 -7.10 6.49
C ILE A 112 22.18 -6.68 7.62
N ASP A 113 21.45 -7.65 8.19
CA ASP A 113 20.43 -7.37 9.21
C ASP A 113 21.03 -7.00 10.59
N TYR A 114 22.20 -7.55 10.95
CA TYR A 114 22.77 -7.40 12.29
C TYR A 114 24.02 -6.50 12.37
N ASN A 115 24.86 -6.45 11.32
CA ASN A 115 26.18 -5.81 11.37
C ASN A 115 26.33 -4.56 10.47
N ALA A 116 25.24 -4.12 9.83
CA ALA A 116 25.17 -2.88 9.04
C ALA A 116 26.25 -2.78 7.94
N ILE A 117 26.52 -3.90 7.26
CA ILE A 117 27.51 -3.97 6.18
C ILE A 117 27.17 -3.03 5.03
N THR A 118 28.22 -2.46 4.44
CA THR A 118 28.12 -1.34 3.53
C THR A 118 27.72 -1.78 2.13
N ASP A 119 28.50 -2.58 1.41
CA ASP A 119 28.24 -2.79 -0.03
C ASP A 119 28.21 -4.28 -0.39
N ALA A 120 27.05 -4.81 -0.82
CA ALA A 120 26.88 -6.22 -1.18
C ALA A 120 25.74 -6.43 -2.19
N GLU A 121 25.94 -7.34 -3.14
CA GLU A 121 24.83 -7.92 -3.90
C GLU A 121 24.18 -9.03 -3.07
N TYR A 122 22.86 -9.15 -3.16
CA TYR A 122 22.10 -10.14 -2.42
C TYR A 122 21.07 -10.83 -3.31
N LYS A 123 21.09 -12.17 -3.27
CA LYS A 123 20.12 -13.04 -3.95
C LYS A 123 19.53 -14.04 -2.96
N GLU A 124 18.25 -14.33 -3.10
CA GLU A 124 17.55 -15.30 -2.25
C GLU A 124 16.74 -16.25 -3.10
N TRP A 125 16.77 -17.53 -2.77
CA TRP A 125 15.98 -18.58 -3.41
C TRP A 125 15.05 -19.25 -2.40
N ASN A 126 13.90 -19.71 -2.88
CA ASN A 126 13.02 -20.58 -2.10
C ASN A 126 13.57 -22.02 -2.02
N ASP A 127 12.86 -22.90 -1.31
CA ASP A 127 13.30 -24.27 -1.07
C ASP A 127 13.47 -25.11 -2.33
N ASP A 128 12.78 -24.78 -3.41
CA ASP A 128 12.88 -25.48 -4.70
C ASP A 128 13.95 -24.89 -5.62
N GLY A 129 14.67 -23.86 -5.17
CA GLY A 129 15.73 -23.21 -5.95
C GLY A 129 15.22 -22.14 -6.93
N ARG A 130 14.01 -21.61 -6.74
CA ARG A 130 13.53 -20.43 -7.48
C ARG A 130 14.02 -19.15 -6.83
N LEU A 131 14.60 -18.25 -7.63
CA LEU A 131 14.97 -16.91 -7.18
C LEU A 131 13.71 -16.14 -6.74
N ILE A 132 13.74 -15.60 -5.53
CA ILE A 132 12.63 -14.85 -4.91
C ILE A 132 13.00 -13.41 -4.55
N LYS A 133 14.29 -13.08 -4.43
CA LYS A 133 14.78 -11.69 -4.29
C LYS A 133 16.15 -11.51 -4.96
N ASP A 134 16.38 -10.31 -5.49
CA ASP A 134 17.64 -9.88 -6.09
C ASP A 134 17.80 -8.37 -5.95
N TYR A 135 18.81 -7.91 -5.21
CA TYR A 135 19.02 -6.50 -4.94
C TYR A 135 20.41 -6.19 -4.37
N ILE A 136 20.75 -4.90 -4.27
CA ILE A 136 22.07 -4.43 -3.84
C ILE A 136 21.94 -3.55 -2.60
N TYR A 137 22.83 -3.76 -1.64
CA TYR A 137 23.08 -2.84 -0.53
C TYR A 137 24.30 -1.99 -0.82
N ILE A 138 24.21 -0.69 -0.52
CA ILE A 138 25.31 0.27 -0.50
C ILE A 138 25.21 1.10 0.79
N ASN A 139 26.28 1.18 1.55
CA ASN A 139 26.35 1.69 2.92
C ASN A 139 25.19 1.27 3.84
N GLY A 140 24.84 -0.02 3.87
CA GLY A 140 23.76 -0.56 4.73
C GLY A 140 22.35 -0.15 4.27
N LYS A 141 22.23 0.33 3.03
CA LYS A 141 20.96 0.76 2.44
C LYS A 141 20.77 0.13 1.08
N THR A 142 19.56 -0.36 0.82
CA THR A 142 19.13 -0.79 -0.50
C THR A 142 19.34 0.35 -1.49
N ASN A 143 20.06 0.05 -2.56
CA ASN A 143 20.39 0.99 -3.63
C ASN A 143 20.35 0.27 -4.98
N GLY A 144 19.95 0.99 -6.02
CA GLY A 144 19.82 0.42 -7.36
C GLY A 144 18.58 -0.46 -7.50
N LYS A 145 18.63 -1.42 -8.40
CA LYS A 145 17.48 -2.24 -8.76
C LYS A 145 17.16 -3.26 -7.67
N PHE A 146 15.87 -3.39 -7.37
CA PHE A 146 15.30 -4.38 -6.49
C PHE A 146 14.27 -5.19 -7.26
N TYR A 147 14.42 -6.51 -7.19
CA TYR A 147 13.48 -7.46 -7.76
C TYR A 147 12.99 -8.44 -6.70
N LYS A 148 11.70 -8.76 -6.77
CA LYS A 148 11.08 -9.81 -5.96
C LYS A 148 10.11 -10.60 -6.82
N TRP A 149 10.08 -11.91 -6.62
CA TRP A 149 9.20 -12.82 -7.35
C TRP A 149 8.21 -13.51 -6.41
N HIS A 150 7.05 -13.87 -6.96
CA HIS A 150 6.09 -14.77 -6.33
C HIS A 150 6.66 -16.20 -6.31
N THR A 151 6.10 -17.07 -5.47
CA THR A 151 6.52 -18.48 -5.36
C THR A 151 6.35 -19.27 -6.66
N ASN A 152 5.45 -18.82 -7.53
CA ASN A 152 5.23 -19.37 -8.87
C ASN A 152 6.27 -18.89 -9.92
N GLY A 153 7.21 -18.01 -9.54
CA GLY A 153 8.25 -17.47 -10.40
C GLY A 153 7.85 -16.22 -11.20
N ILE A 154 6.61 -15.73 -11.07
CA ILE A 154 6.18 -14.49 -11.70
C ILE A 154 6.75 -13.30 -10.91
N LEU A 155 7.27 -12.30 -11.61
CA LEU A 155 7.81 -11.08 -11.00
C LEU A 155 6.69 -10.41 -10.18
N ALA A 156 6.93 -10.20 -8.88
CA ALA A 156 5.99 -9.58 -7.96
C ALA A 156 6.21 -8.08 -7.84
N GLU A 157 7.47 -7.65 -7.92
CA GLU A 157 7.90 -6.29 -7.63
C GLU A 157 9.21 -5.95 -8.33
N GLU A 158 9.26 -4.75 -8.89
CA GLU A 158 10.46 -4.14 -9.47
C GLU A 158 10.48 -2.68 -9.03
N CYS A 159 11.60 -2.26 -8.44
CA CYS A 159 11.77 -0.90 -7.96
C CYS A 159 13.24 -0.48 -8.09
N GLU A 160 13.48 0.81 -8.21
CA GLU A 160 14.80 1.38 -7.98
C GLU A 160 14.83 2.06 -6.61
N TYR A 161 15.83 1.73 -5.80
CA TYR A 161 16.02 2.30 -4.48
C TYR A 161 17.21 3.27 -4.50
N LYS A 162 17.07 4.34 -3.72
CA LYS A 162 18.15 5.25 -3.37
C LYS A 162 18.14 5.46 -1.86
N ASN A 163 19.15 4.95 -1.17
CA ASN A 163 19.28 5.04 0.29
C ASN A 163 18.02 4.54 1.03
N ASN A 164 17.56 3.31 0.74
CA ASN A 164 16.33 2.68 1.27
C ASN A 164 15.00 3.34 0.85
N ASN A 165 15.03 4.41 0.05
CA ASN A 165 13.80 5.04 -0.45
C ASN A 165 13.55 4.66 -1.91
N PRO A 166 12.33 4.27 -2.28
CA PRO A 166 11.94 4.13 -3.68
C PRO A 166 12.22 5.42 -4.46
N TYR A 167 12.79 5.28 -5.65
CA TYR A 167 13.13 6.36 -6.56
C TYR A 167 12.78 5.94 -7.99
N GLY A 168 12.20 6.82 -8.79
CA GLY A 168 11.75 6.44 -10.13
C GLY A 168 10.54 5.49 -10.08
N ASN A 169 10.51 4.49 -10.96
CA ASN A 169 9.34 3.63 -11.11
C ASN A 169 9.34 2.46 -10.13
N TRP A 170 8.19 2.20 -9.53
CA TRP A 170 7.91 1.06 -8.67
C TRP A 170 6.70 0.31 -9.23
N LEU A 171 7.01 -0.85 -9.81
CA LEU A 171 6.05 -1.74 -10.46
C LEU A 171 5.74 -2.91 -9.55
N LYS A 172 4.46 -3.30 -9.50
CA LYS A 172 4.01 -4.52 -8.82
C LYS A 172 3.08 -5.31 -9.72
N TRP A 173 3.07 -6.62 -9.53
CA TRP A 173 2.18 -7.54 -10.25
C TRP A 173 1.50 -8.52 -9.29
N TYR A 174 0.32 -8.98 -9.70
CA TYR A 174 -0.36 -10.11 -9.07
C TYR A 174 0.37 -11.42 -9.39
N ASP A 175 0.08 -12.46 -8.61
CA ASP A 175 0.59 -13.81 -8.83
C ASP A 175 0.18 -14.39 -10.20
N ASN A 176 -0.92 -13.93 -10.78
CA ASN A 176 -1.35 -14.28 -12.14
C ASN A 176 -0.60 -13.53 -13.26
N GLY A 177 0.36 -12.65 -12.92
CA GLY A 177 1.15 -11.87 -13.87
C GLY A 177 0.50 -10.56 -14.35
N ASN A 178 -0.74 -10.27 -13.95
CA ASN A 178 -1.36 -8.99 -14.26
C ASN A 178 -0.70 -7.88 -13.45
N LYS A 179 -0.55 -6.70 -14.08
CA LYS A 179 -0.03 -5.52 -13.41
C LYS A 179 -0.96 -5.15 -12.24
N LYS A 180 -0.37 -4.86 -11.09
CA LYS A 180 -1.07 -4.48 -9.85
C LYS A 180 -0.93 -3.00 -9.56
N SER A 181 0.27 -2.45 -9.70
CA SER A 181 0.51 -1.02 -9.55
C SER A 181 1.71 -0.54 -10.36
N ASP A 182 1.69 0.75 -10.70
CA ASP A 182 2.75 1.52 -11.34
C ASP A 182 2.82 2.87 -10.65
N HIS A 183 3.89 3.08 -9.91
CA HIS A 183 4.09 4.28 -9.11
C HIS A 183 5.39 4.95 -9.50
N GLU A 184 5.39 6.27 -9.67
CA GLU A 184 6.61 7.05 -9.88
C GLU A 184 6.94 7.87 -8.64
N TYR A 185 8.19 7.80 -8.18
CA TYR A 185 8.70 8.46 -6.98
C TYR A 185 9.75 9.52 -7.34
N ASP A 186 9.62 10.70 -6.75
CA ASP A 186 10.68 11.70 -6.67
C ASP A 186 11.41 11.63 -5.32
N SER A 187 12.28 12.60 -5.03
CA SER A 187 13.00 12.68 -3.75
C SER A 187 12.11 12.93 -2.52
N ILE A 188 10.83 13.25 -2.71
CA ILE A 188 9.87 13.55 -1.64
C ILE A 188 8.82 12.44 -1.51
N GLY A 189 8.52 11.71 -2.59
CA GLY A 189 7.66 10.51 -2.56
C GLY A 189 6.90 10.27 -3.87
N CYS A 190 5.85 9.45 -3.85
CA CYS A 190 5.14 8.94 -5.03
C CYS A 190 4.36 10.02 -5.82
N ILE A 191 4.92 10.68 -6.82
CA ILE A 191 4.30 11.81 -7.54
C ILE A 191 3.09 11.43 -8.41
N ARG A 192 3.01 10.20 -8.89
CA ARG A 192 1.84 9.69 -9.62
C ARG A 192 1.74 8.18 -9.53
N GLY A 193 0.54 7.68 -9.72
CA GLY A 193 0.25 6.28 -9.60
C GLY A 193 -0.91 5.79 -10.45
N THR A 194 -0.83 4.53 -10.83
CA THR A 194 -1.95 3.77 -11.37
C THR A 194 -1.97 2.40 -10.73
N GLU A 195 -3.12 2.00 -10.22
CA GLU A 195 -3.36 0.68 -9.68
C GLU A 195 -4.46 -0.02 -10.48
N TRP A 196 -4.39 -1.34 -10.53
CA TRP A 196 -5.35 -2.18 -11.23
C TRP A 196 -5.89 -3.26 -10.28
N HIS A 197 -7.17 -3.57 -10.46
CA HIS A 197 -7.77 -4.80 -9.95
C HIS A 197 -7.15 -6.02 -10.64
N ASP A 198 -7.29 -7.19 -10.02
CA ASP A 198 -6.88 -8.49 -10.57
C ASP A 198 -7.44 -8.79 -11.98
N ASN A 199 -8.60 -8.22 -12.32
CA ASN A 199 -9.26 -8.30 -13.63
C ASN A 199 -8.74 -7.29 -14.67
N LYS A 200 -7.62 -6.61 -14.39
CA LYS A 200 -6.96 -5.59 -15.23
C LYS A 200 -7.70 -4.26 -15.35
N GLN A 201 -8.86 -4.10 -14.71
CA GLN A 201 -9.55 -2.81 -14.64
C GLN A 201 -8.77 -1.86 -13.73
N THR A 202 -8.56 -0.62 -14.14
CA THR A 202 -7.97 0.41 -13.27
C THR A 202 -8.81 0.55 -12.00
N SER A 203 -8.16 0.52 -10.84
CA SER A 203 -8.80 0.73 -9.53
C SER A 203 -8.59 2.14 -9.00
N LEU A 204 -7.40 2.71 -9.24
CA LEU A 204 -6.98 4.01 -8.76
C LEU A 204 -6.02 4.66 -9.75
N GLU A 205 -6.16 5.96 -9.96
CA GLU A 205 -5.20 6.78 -10.68
C GLU A 205 -5.05 8.11 -9.97
N PHE A 206 -3.83 8.50 -9.64
CA PHE A 206 -3.58 9.78 -8.97
C PHE A 206 -2.33 10.47 -9.51
N ALA A 207 -2.29 11.78 -9.36
CA ALA A 207 -1.10 12.57 -9.61
C ALA A 207 -1.06 13.79 -8.71
N TYR A 208 0.15 14.21 -8.37
CA TYR A 208 0.46 15.43 -7.64
C TYR A 208 1.29 16.36 -8.51
N GLU A 209 1.20 17.65 -8.25
CA GLU A 209 2.05 18.68 -8.87
C GLU A 209 2.64 19.62 -7.81
N ARG A 210 3.70 20.34 -8.17
CA ARG A 210 4.30 21.33 -7.29
C ARG A 210 3.79 22.72 -7.63
N ILE A 211 3.12 23.35 -6.67
CA ILE A 211 2.64 24.73 -6.75
C ILE A 211 3.32 25.52 -5.64
N LYS A 212 4.12 26.54 -6.00
CA LYS A 212 4.89 27.37 -5.04
C LYS A 212 5.73 26.54 -4.06
N GLY A 213 6.35 25.45 -4.54
CA GLY A 213 7.18 24.56 -3.73
C GLY A 213 6.40 23.59 -2.83
N LYS A 214 5.07 23.71 -2.74
CA LYS A 214 4.22 22.76 -2.03
C LYS A 214 3.66 21.73 -3.00
N ARG A 215 3.51 20.50 -2.53
CA ARG A 215 2.92 19.42 -3.29
C ARG A 215 1.40 19.46 -3.13
N CYS A 216 0.70 19.58 -4.26
CA CYS A 216 -0.74 19.72 -4.32
C CYS A 216 -1.32 18.57 -5.16
N LEU A 217 -2.54 18.14 -4.83
CA LEU A 217 -3.25 17.17 -5.65
C LEU A 217 -3.45 17.77 -7.06
N LYS A 218 -3.21 16.99 -8.10
CA LYS A 218 -3.60 17.32 -9.48
C LYS A 218 -4.89 16.58 -9.85
N LYS A 219 -4.92 15.27 -9.58
CA LYS A 219 -6.07 14.40 -9.80
C LYS A 219 -6.02 13.17 -8.89
N TRP A 220 -7.19 12.67 -8.55
CA TRP A 220 -7.42 11.40 -7.86
C TRP A 220 -8.68 10.78 -8.47
N LEU A 221 -8.58 9.57 -9.00
CA LEU A 221 -9.68 8.88 -9.69
C LEU A 221 -9.77 7.45 -9.14
N GLU A 222 -10.94 7.02 -8.70
CA GLU A 222 -11.18 5.64 -8.25
C GLU A 222 -12.30 4.99 -9.07
N TRP A 223 -12.18 3.67 -9.25
CA TRP A 223 -13.20 2.87 -9.93
C TRP A 223 -13.50 1.57 -9.18
N TYR A 224 -14.75 1.15 -9.28
CA TYR A 224 -15.18 -0.19 -8.89
C TYR A 224 -14.61 -1.24 -9.85
N LYS A 225 -14.63 -2.51 -9.43
CA LYS A 225 -14.12 -3.65 -10.22
C LYS A 225 -14.85 -3.84 -11.56
N ASP A 226 -16.09 -3.38 -11.67
CA ASP A 226 -16.89 -3.38 -12.91
C ASP A 226 -16.56 -2.22 -13.87
N GLY A 227 -15.64 -1.32 -13.48
CA GLY A 227 -15.23 -0.16 -14.26
C GLY A 227 -16.09 1.10 -14.03
N THR A 228 -17.14 1.02 -13.21
CA THR A 228 -17.92 2.19 -12.82
C THR A 228 -17.05 3.13 -11.99
N LYS A 229 -17.05 4.43 -12.31
CA LYS A 229 -16.32 5.43 -11.51
C LYS A 229 -16.90 5.45 -10.09
N LYS A 230 -16.03 5.53 -9.09
CA LYS A 230 -16.38 5.54 -7.66
C LYS A 230 -16.20 6.94 -7.08
N SER A 231 -15.07 7.58 -7.39
CA SER A 231 -14.80 8.96 -7.02
C SER A 231 -13.85 9.63 -8.02
N GLU A 232 -13.92 10.95 -8.10
CA GLU A 232 -12.89 11.79 -8.71
C GLU A 232 -12.69 13.03 -7.87
N GLU A 233 -11.45 13.49 -7.76
CA GLU A 233 -11.09 14.72 -7.07
C GLU A 233 -9.94 15.40 -7.82
N TYR A 234 -10.03 16.73 -7.96
CA TYR A 234 -9.05 17.54 -8.67
C TYR A 234 -8.43 18.59 -7.74
N GLY A 235 -7.28 19.13 -8.13
CA GLY A 235 -6.53 20.10 -7.32
C GLY A 235 -7.25 21.41 -6.99
N ASN A 236 -8.33 21.72 -7.71
CA ASN A 236 -9.20 22.86 -7.43
C ASN A 236 -10.28 22.56 -6.37
N GLY A 237 -10.34 21.34 -5.83
CA GLY A 237 -11.35 20.89 -4.88
C GLY A 237 -12.64 20.37 -5.51
N ASP A 238 -12.76 20.32 -6.84
CA ASP A 238 -13.88 19.64 -7.50
C ASP A 238 -13.80 18.15 -7.19
N LYS A 239 -14.85 17.62 -6.55
CA LYS A 239 -14.94 16.25 -6.09
C LYS A 239 -16.30 15.67 -6.39
N LYS A 240 -16.33 14.52 -7.06
CA LYS A 240 -17.56 13.75 -7.30
C LYS A 240 -17.43 12.34 -6.74
N ILE A 241 -18.56 11.81 -6.29
CA ILE A 241 -18.69 10.44 -5.80
C ILE A 241 -19.91 9.83 -6.49
N TRP A 242 -19.82 8.56 -6.87
CA TRP A 242 -20.89 7.83 -7.54
C TRP A 242 -21.32 6.61 -6.73
N PHE A 243 -22.62 6.33 -6.80
CA PHE A 243 -23.16 5.04 -6.41
C PHE A 243 -22.63 3.94 -7.34
N LYS A 244 -22.67 2.70 -6.86
CA LYS A 244 -22.26 1.53 -7.66
C LYS A 244 -23.08 1.36 -8.94
N ASN A 245 -24.30 1.88 -8.98
CA ASN A 245 -25.16 1.88 -10.17
C ASN A 245 -24.76 2.94 -11.23
N GLY A 246 -23.71 3.73 -10.99
CA GLY A 246 -23.19 4.75 -11.90
C GLY A 246 -23.89 6.11 -11.81
N LYS A 247 -24.91 6.27 -10.96
CA LYS A 247 -25.52 7.59 -10.69
C LYS A 247 -24.67 8.38 -9.72
N LEU A 248 -24.67 9.70 -9.91
CA LEU A 248 -23.95 10.64 -9.04
C LEU A 248 -24.55 10.58 -7.64
N GLN A 249 -23.70 10.46 -6.62
CA GLN A 249 -24.07 10.44 -5.21
C GLN A 249 -23.85 11.82 -4.58
N SER A 250 -22.73 12.46 -4.90
CA SER A 250 -22.43 13.81 -4.43
C SER A 250 -21.44 14.53 -5.35
N HIS A 251 -21.53 15.85 -5.37
CA HIS A 251 -20.60 16.74 -6.07
C HIS A 251 -20.31 17.92 -5.16
N ARG A 252 -19.03 18.10 -4.85
CA ARG A 252 -18.50 19.28 -4.17
C ARG A 252 -17.66 20.06 -5.17
N TYR A 253 -17.87 21.36 -5.25
CA TYR A 253 -17.07 22.24 -6.10
C TYR A 253 -17.12 23.67 -5.58
N PHE A 254 -16.31 24.55 -6.17
CA PHE A 254 -16.35 25.98 -5.89
C PHE A 254 -16.99 26.71 -7.07
N ASP A 255 -18.03 27.49 -6.81
CA ASP A 255 -18.61 28.43 -7.77
C ASP A 255 -17.74 29.69 -7.81
N GLY A 256 -16.84 29.75 -8.79
CA GLY A 256 -15.80 30.77 -8.92
C GLY A 256 -14.38 30.21 -8.78
N ILE A 257 -13.40 31.07 -8.51
CA ILE A 257 -12.01 30.65 -8.28
C ILE A 257 -11.91 30.12 -6.85
N PRO A 258 -11.35 28.92 -6.57
CA PRO A 258 -11.36 28.30 -5.23
C PRO A 258 -10.86 29.17 -4.06
N ILE A 259 -10.04 30.19 -4.33
CA ILE A 259 -9.55 31.13 -3.31
C ILE A 259 -10.66 32.07 -2.81
N ASN A 260 -11.65 32.40 -3.65
CA ASN A 260 -12.76 33.33 -3.34
C ASN A 260 -14.14 32.76 -3.75
N GLY A 261 -14.20 31.48 -4.09
CA GLY A 261 -15.39 30.83 -4.65
C GLY A 261 -16.30 30.33 -3.54
N LEU A 262 -17.60 30.34 -3.80
CA LEU A 262 -18.58 29.80 -2.86
C LEU A 262 -18.59 28.27 -2.99
N GLU A 263 -18.42 27.55 -1.89
CA GLU A 263 -18.49 26.10 -1.92
C GLU A 263 -19.94 25.69 -2.19
N VAL A 264 -20.09 24.79 -3.16
CA VAL A 264 -21.35 24.12 -3.46
C VAL A 264 -21.20 22.65 -3.15
N PHE A 265 -22.18 22.12 -2.42
CA PHE A 265 -22.27 20.70 -2.13
C PHE A 265 -23.66 20.18 -2.48
N GLU A 266 -23.70 19.26 -3.43
CA GLU A 266 -24.92 18.64 -3.92
C GLU A 266 -24.89 17.15 -3.60
N GLN A 267 -26.05 16.60 -3.22
CA GLN A 267 -26.23 15.18 -3.00
C GLN A 267 -27.48 14.68 -3.71
N TRP A 268 -27.47 13.41 -4.09
CA TRP A 268 -28.58 12.74 -4.74
C TRP A 268 -28.90 11.44 -4.04
N TYR A 269 -30.17 11.02 -4.14
CA TYR A 269 -30.61 9.68 -3.83
C TYR A 269 -30.16 8.70 -4.93
N GLU A 270 -30.14 7.41 -4.61
CA GLU A 270 -29.77 6.37 -5.57
C GLU A 270 -30.75 6.26 -6.76
N ASN A 271 -31.98 6.75 -6.59
CA ASN A 271 -32.95 6.88 -7.68
C ASN A 271 -32.60 8.02 -8.67
N GLY A 272 -31.69 8.94 -8.32
CA GLY A 272 -31.27 10.08 -9.12
C GLY A 272 -31.94 11.41 -8.76
N ASN A 273 -32.93 11.41 -7.86
CA ASN A 273 -33.54 12.63 -7.35
C ASN A 273 -32.55 13.37 -6.45
N GLN A 274 -32.57 14.70 -6.53
CA GLN A 274 -31.75 15.53 -5.64
C GLN A 274 -32.16 15.27 -4.19
N LYS A 275 -31.17 15.14 -3.30
CA LYS A 275 -31.35 14.90 -1.87
C LYS A 275 -31.11 16.19 -1.10
N SER A 276 -30.01 16.87 -1.40
CA SER A 276 -29.66 18.14 -0.76
C SER A 276 -28.81 19.01 -1.68
N TYR A 277 -28.85 20.30 -1.39
CA TYR A 277 -28.08 21.36 -2.03
C TYR A 277 -27.66 22.32 -0.93
N PHE A 278 -26.37 22.60 -0.87
CA PHE A 278 -25.80 23.63 -0.03
C PHE A 278 -24.94 24.54 -0.88
N LYS A 279 -25.06 25.85 -0.68
CA LYS A 279 -24.15 26.86 -1.23
C LYS A 279 -23.77 27.83 -0.14
N SER A 280 -22.47 27.94 0.14
CA SER A 280 -21.96 28.88 1.14
C SER A 280 -22.21 30.33 0.72
N ASP A 281 -22.27 31.23 1.69
CA ASP A 281 -22.33 32.68 1.49
C ASP A 281 -20.99 33.39 1.80
N GLY A 282 -19.98 32.64 2.27
CA GLY A 282 -18.63 33.10 2.57
C GLY A 282 -17.55 32.02 2.39
N GLU A 283 -16.30 32.37 2.75
CA GLU A 283 -15.17 31.43 2.78
C GLU A 283 -15.47 30.28 3.76
N PHE A 284 -15.11 29.05 3.39
CA PHE A 284 -15.36 27.88 4.23
C PHE A 284 -14.57 27.99 5.55
N PRO A 285 -15.24 28.13 6.70
CA PRO A 285 -14.58 28.15 7.99
C PRO A 285 -13.89 26.81 8.30
N SER A 286 -12.89 26.83 9.17
CA SER A 286 -12.17 25.63 9.59
C SER A 286 -13.01 24.60 10.34
N ASN A 287 -14.28 24.91 10.66
CA ASN A 287 -15.23 24.03 11.33
C ASN A 287 -16.57 24.00 10.56
N TRP A 288 -17.16 22.81 10.39
CA TRP A 288 -18.47 22.64 9.74
C TRP A 288 -19.61 23.33 10.51
N GLU A 289 -19.39 23.58 11.81
CA GLU A 289 -20.27 24.32 12.73
C GLU A 289 -20.19 25.84 12.54
N ASP A 290 -19.52 26.35 11.52
CA ASP A 290 -19.51 27.79 11.22
C ASP A 290 -20.08 28.07 9.81
N ASN A 291 -20.54 27.02 9.11
CA ASN A 291 -21.02 27.15 7.74
C ASN A 291 -22.34 27.91 7.66
N SER A 292 -22.26 29.10 7.09
CA SER A 292 -23.41 29.90 6.68
C SER A 292 -23.69 29.71 5.20
N GLY A 293 -24.97 29.73 4.82
CA GLY A 293 -25.34 29.61 3.42
C GLY A 293 -26.75 29.09 3.17
N LYS A 294 -27.09 29.01 1.89
CA LYS A 294 -28.37 28.49 1.43
C LYS A 294 -28.35 26.97 1.49
N TYR A 295 -29.32 26.38 2.20
CA TYR A 295 -29.54 24.95 2.28
C TYR A 295 -30.91 24.58 1.75
N ILE A 296 -30.96 23.52 0.94
CA ILE A 296 -32.21 22.94 0.49
C ILE A 296 -32.15 21.42 0.53
N GLU A 297 -33.25 20.79 0.95
CA GLU A 297 -33.41 19.35 1.07
C GLU A 297 -34.72 18.91 0.39
N TRP A 298 -34.71 17.71 -0.15
CA TRP A 298 -35.86 17.10 -0.82
C TRP A 298 -36.14 15.73 -0.22
N PHE A 299 -37.39 15.28 -0.34
CA PHE A 299 -37.75 13.89 -0.14
C PHE A 299 -37.30 13.02 -1.32
N GLU A 300 -37.22 11.71 -1.11
CA GLU A 300 -36.81 10.77 -2.15
C GLU A 300 -37.75 10.77 -3.37
N ASN A 301 -39.01 11.17 -3.20
CA ASN A 301 -39.98 11.35 -4.28
C ASN A 301 -39.77 12.62 -5.14
N GLY A 302 -38.81 13.49 -4.77
CA GLY A 302 -38.49 14.72 -5.48
C GLY A 302 -39.23 15.97 -4.98
N ASN A 303 -40.15 15.85 -4.02
CA ASN A 303 -40.78 17.00 -3.41
C ASN A 303 -39.81 17.73 -2.47
N ARG A 304 -39.94 19.05 -2.36
CA ARG A 304 -39.20 19.85 -1.37
C ARG A 304 -39.50 19.33 0.03
N LYS A 305 -38.49 19.34 0.90
CA LYS A 305 -38.59 18.96 2.31
C LYS A 305 -38.26 20.13 3.22
N LEU A 306 -37.20 20.86 2.91
CA LEU A 306 -36.70 21.98 3.70
C LEU A 306 -35.96 22.98 2.80
N GLU A 307 -36.13 24.28 3.02
CA GLU A 307 -35.36 25.37 2.44
C GLU A 307 -35.09 26.41 3.53
N CYS A 308 -33.83 26.74 3.76
CA CYS A 308 -33.44 27.72 4.75
C CYS A 308 -32.08 28.37 4.43
N VAL A 309 -31.81 29.48 5.10
CA VAL A 309 -30.45 30.00 5.26
C VAL A 309 -29.97 29.59 6.65
N THR A 310 -28.84 28.92 6.72
CA THR A 310 -28.18 28.60 8.00
C THR A 310 -27.11 29.64 8.28
N ILE A 311 -26.93 30.00 9.55
CA ILE A 311 -25.83 30.84 10.01
C ILE A 311 -25.20 30.23 11.28
N ASN A 312 -23.92 30.52 11.53
CA ASN A 312 -23.19 30.21 12.78
C ASN A 312 -23.44 28.79 13.34
N GLY A 313 -23.43 27.76 12.50
CA GLY A 313 -23.45 26.36 12.99
C GLY A 313 -24.79 25.74 13.28
N GLY A 314 -25.87 26.34 12.82
CA GLY A 314 -27.19 25.69 12.84
C GLY A 314 -28.34 26.56 13.34
N THR A 315 -28.13 27.87 13.52
CA THR A 315 -29.27 28.79 13.60
C THR A 315 -29.75 29.15 12.20
N TYR A 316 -30.99 29.63 12.12
CA TYR A 316 -31.61 30.00 10.86
C TYR A 316 -31.64 31.51 10.71
N ASP A 317 -31.54 31.96 9.47
CA ASP A 317 -31.78 33.34 9.08
C ASP A 317 -32.78 33.41 7.92
N GLU A 318 -33.32 34.60 7.69
CA GLU A 318 -34.27 34.86 6.62
C GLU A 318 -35.47 33.88 6.63
N GLN A 319 -35.81 33.29 5.49
CA GLN A 319 -36.97 32.42 5.34
C GLN A 319 -36.60 30.96 5.59
N TYR A 320 -37.34 30.31 6.49
CA TYR A 320 -37.35 28.88 6.72
C TYR A 320 -38.66 28.30 6.21
N LEU A 321 -38.58 27.35 5.29
CA LEU A 321 -39.73 26.67 4.69
C LEU A 321 -39.58 25.16 4.88
N LYS A 322 -40.65 24.50 5.30
CA LYS A 322 -40.72 23.05 5.47
C LYS A 322 -41.99 22.51 4.85
N TRP A 323 -41.89 21.35 4.21
CA TRP A 323 -43.02 20.72 3.52
C TRP A 323 -43.25 19.29 4.02
N TYR A 324 -44.48 18.82 3.84
CA TYR A 324 -44.83 17.42 3.94
C TYR A 324 -44.41 16.66 2.68
N GLU A 325 -44.28 15.34 2.79
CA GLU A 325 -43.86 14.48 1.67
C GLU A 325 -44.83 14.54 0.47
N ASN A 326 -46.09 14.90 0.71
CA ASN A 326 -47.10 15.12 -0.32
C ASN A 326 -46.95 16.46 -1.08
N GLY A 327 -45.95 17.29 -0.72
CA GLY A 327 -45.66 18.57 -1.36
C GLY A 327 -46.38 19.79 -0.79
N LYS A 328 -47.29 19.61 0.19
CA LYS A 328 -47.95 20.74 0.87
C LYS A 328 -47.01 21.36 1.91
N LEU A 329 -47.10 22.69 2.05
CA LEU A 329 -46.31 23.45 3.02
C LEU A 329 -46.74 23.09 4.45
N ALA A 330 -45.78 22.76 5.31
CA ALA A 330 -45.98 22.37 6.70
C ALA A 330 -45.65 23.52 7.66
N GLU A 331 -44.61 24.30 7.35
CA GLU A 331 -44.16 25.41 8.18
C GLU A 331 -43.47 26.48 7.34
N GLU A 332 -43.77 27.73 7.65
CA GLU A 332 -43.08 28.91 7.14
C GLU A 332 -42.71 29.78 8.33
N THR A 333 -41.42 30.03 8.50
CA THR A 333 -40.89 30.81 9.62
C THR A 333 -39.90 31.85 9.11
N LEU A 334 -40.03 33.09 9.59
CA LEU A 334 -39.07 34.17 9.33
C LEU A 334 -38.15 34.29 10.54
N TYR A 335 -36.84 34.22 10.30
CA TYR A 335 -35.79 34.48 11.27
C TYR A 335 -35.05 35.77 10.94
N ASN A 336 -34.43 36.36 11.97
CA ASN A 336 -33.42 37.40 11.83
C ASN A 336 -32.31 37.11 12.84
N ASN A 337 -31.12 36.77 12.34
CA ASN A 337 -29.96 36.43 13.17
C ASN A 337 -30.28 35.35 14.24
N GLY A 338 -30.96 34.27 13.85
CA GLY A 338 -31.36 33.19 14.76
C GLY A 338 -32.61 33.48 15.61
N VAL A 339 -33.15 34.69 15.57
CA VAL A 339 -34.37 35.05 16.32
C VAL A 339 -35.60 34.82 15.46
N ARG A 340 -36.53 33.97 15.94
CA ARG A 340 -37.81 33.71 15.28
C ARG A 340 -38.71 34.94 15.36
N LEU A 341 -39.08 35.53 14.23
CA LEU A 341 -39.94 36.72 14.14
C LEU A 341 -41.42 36.37 13.90
N LYS A 342 -41.67 35.44 12.98
CA LYS A 342 -43.01 35.00 12.60
C LYS A 342 -42.97 33.52 12.22
N SER A 343 -44.00 32.76 12.55
CA SER A 343 -44.17 31.37 12.11
C SER A 343 -45.63 31.07 11.82
N ILE A 344 -45.89 30.31 10.77
CA ILE A 344 -47.20 29.71 10.49
C ILE A 344 -46.98 28.22 10.24
N LYS A 345 -47.82 27.39 10.86
CA LYS A 345 -47.81 25.94 10.65
C LYS A 345 -49.14 25.45 10.14
N TRP A 346 -49.09 24.50 9.23
CA TRP A 346 -50.25 23.84 8.65
C TRP A 346 -50.18 22.33 8.93
N ASN A 347 -51.32 21.67 8.99
CA ASN A 347 -51.39 20.21 8.94
C ASN A 347 -51.32 19.70 7.48
N GLU A 348 -51.34 18.37 7.29
CA GLU A 348 -51.27 17.75 5.95
C GLU A 348 -52.46 18.08 5.03
N ASP A 349 -53.58 18.55 5.58
CA ASP A 349 -54.73 19.00 4.80
C ASP A 349 -54.57 20.44 4.29
N GLY A 350 -53.62 21.21 4.84
CA GLY A 350 -53.41 22.62 4.56
C GLY A 350 -54.18 23.55 5.50
N VAL A 351 -54.67 23.04 6.62
CA VAL A 351 -55.34 23.84 7.67
C VAL A 351 -54.30 24.40 8.63
N ILE A 352 -54.38 25.70 8.93
CA ILE A 352 -53.49 26.35 9.90
C ILE A 352 -53.74 25.76 11.29
N ILE A 353 -52.67 25.33 11.95
CA ILE A 353 -52.70 24.75 13.30
C ILE A 353 -51.95 25.59 14.33
N ASP A 354 -51.05 26.47 13.91
CA ASP A 354 -50.27 27.34 14.81
C ASP A 354 -49.86 28.64 14.09
N ILE A 355 -49.88 29.76 14.82
CA ILE A 355 -49.39 31.07 14.35
C ILE A 355 -48.62 31.72 15.49
N PHE A 356 -47.38 32.13 15.20
CA PHE A 356 -46.53 32.91 16.08
C PHE A 356 -46.14 34.22 15.40
N LYS A 357 -46.14 35.32 16.15
CA LYS A 357 -45.64 36.62 15.70
C LYS A 357 -45.10 37.40 16.90
N VAL A 358 -43.90 37.97 16.78
CA VAL A 358 -43.38 38.94 17.74
C VAL A 358 -44.16 40.26 17.56
N GLU A 359 -44.66 40.82 18.66
CA GLU A 359 -45.41 42.08 18.68
C GLU A 359 -44.57 43.30 18.29
#